data_AF-A0AAW6TXP0-F1
#
_entry.id   AF-A0AAW6TXP0-F1
#
_cell.length_a   1.000
_cell.length_b   1.000
_cell.length_c   1.000
_cell.angle_alpha   90.00
_cell.angle_beta   90.00
_cell.angle_gamma   90.00
#
_symmetry.space_group_name_H-M   'P 1'
#
loop_
_entity.id
_entity.type
_entity.pdbx_description
1 polymer ?
#
loop_
_entity_poly.entity_id
_entity_poly.type
_entity_poly.pdbx_seq_one_letter_code
_entity_poly.pdbx_strand_id
1 'polypeptide(L)'
;MHRLGKYFLSLAGEYRVASELLRRGLNATVTFGNAKSADVVAYGRNRRATVIEVKTSQQKNFVTGFYNKYRLPEQEHPDFWVMVQMTRDSDGEHTERFFVLAHMELASIQAERNRAYHIKRGDIKPSEALSWERHYELSQNGVDNVLLTDVEAVEDQWDKIVTFCDQRDIC
;
A
#
# COMPACT_ATOMS: atom_id res chain seq x y z
N MET A 1 5.24 -4.69 26.53
CA MET A 1 4.19 -4.49 25.51
C MET A 1 4.25 -5.64 24.53
N HIS A 2 3.21 -6.47 24.42
CA HIS A 2 3.21 -7.63 23.54
C HIS A 2 3.05 -7.17 22.08
N ARG A 3 4.09 -7.37 21.27
CA ARG A 3 4.06 -7.08 19.83
C ARG A 3 3.53 -8.31 19.11
N LEU A 4 2.62 -8.13 18.16
CA LEU A 4 2.13 -9.25 17.35
C LEU A 4 3.30 -9.80 16.53
N GLY A 5 3.39 -11.12 16.45
CA GLY A 5 4.35 -11.76 15.55
C GLY A 5 4.09 -11.34 14.10
N LYS A 6 5.15 -11.17 13.30
CA LYS A 6 5.06 -10.66 11.91
C LYS A 6 4.00 -11.38 11.07
N TYR A 7 3.95 -12.71 11.18
CA TYR A 7 2.96 -13.53 10.47
C TYR A 7 1.52 -13.16 10.84
N PHE A 8 1.19 -13.18 12.14
CA PHE A 8 -0.15 -12.84 12.61
C PHE A 8 -0.51 -11.37 12.34
N LEU A 9 0.47 -10.47 12.37
CA LEU A 9 0.26 -9.06 12.05
C LEU A 9 -0.11 -8.85 10.57
N SER A 10 0.60 -9.51 9.65
CA SER A 10 0.27 -9.47 8.21
C SER A 10 -1.14 -9.99 7.99
N LEU A 11 -1.40 -11.20 8.48
CA LEU A 11 -2.68 -11.88 8.30
C LEU A 11 -3.85 -11.10 8.93
N ALA A 12 -3.64 -10.50 10.11
CA ALA A 12 -4.63 -9.63 10.73
C ALA A 12 -4.98 -8.45 9.81
N GLY A 13 -3.99 -7.77 9.23
CA GLY A 13 -4.26 -6.69 8.28
C GLY A 13 -5.05 -7.15 7.06
N GLU A 14 -4.68 -8.27 6.45
CA GLU A 14 -5.38 -8.84 5.29
C GLU A 14 -6.86 -9.09 5.60
N TYR A 15 -7.17 -9.73 6.74
CA TYR A 15 -8.54 -9.96 7.17
C TYR A 15 -9.29 -8.67 7.52
N ARG A 16 -8.63 -7.68 8.12
CA ARG A 16 -9.25 -6.38 8.43
C ARG A 16 -9.60 -5.62 7.15
N VAL A 17 -8.71 -5.62 6.15
CA VAL A 17 -8.99 -5.04 4.83
C VAL A 17 -10.17 -5.74 4.15
N ALA A 18 -10.20 -7.07 4.13
CA ALA A 18 -11.33 -7.81 3.57
C ALA A 18 -12.65 -7.47 4.30
N SER A 19 -12.62 -7.37 5.64
CA SER A 19 -13.78 -6.97 6.45
C SER A 19 -14.27 -5.56 6.12
N GLU A 20 -13.37 -4.59 5.96
CA GLU A 20 -13.72 -3.21 5.62
C GLU A 20 -14.33 -3.11 4.20
N LEU A 21 -13.83 -3.88 3.24
CA LEU A 21 -14.41 -3.94 1.88
C LEU A 21 -15.79 -4.60 1.88
N LEU A 22 -15.99 -5.69 2.65
CA LEU A 22 -17.28 -6.35 2.81
C LEU A 22 -18.33 -5.42 3.43
N ARG A 23 -17.95 -4.62 4.44
CA ARG A 23 -18.83 -3.60 5.06
C ARG A 23 -19.29 -2.54 4.07
N ARG A 24 -18.51 -2.30 3.00
CA ARG A 24 -18.81 -1.34 1.93
C ARG A 24 -19.54 -1.98 0.74
N GLY A 25 -19.96 -3.24 0.87
CA GLY A 25 -20.78 -3.92 -0.14
C GLY A 25 -19.98 -4.53 -1.30
N LEU A 26 -18.65 -4.61 -1.19
CA LEU A 26 -17.81 -5.34 -2.14
C LEU A 26 -17.64 -6.79 -1.67
N ASN A 27 -17.68 -7.74 -2.60
CA ASN A 27 -17.30 -9.11 -2.27
C ASN A 27 -15.77 -9.18 -2.20
N ALA A 28 -15.20 -9.43 -1.02
CA ALA A 28 -13.76 -9.47 -0.81
C ALA A 28 -13.33 -10.76 -0.11
N THR A 29 -12.16 -11.29 -0.48
CA THR A 29 -11.57 -12.47 0.14
C THR A 29 -10.07 -12.32 0.29
N VAL A 30 -9.54 -12.78 1.41
CA VAL A 30 -8.10 -13.04 1.56
C VAL A 30 -7.77 -14.23 0.65
N THR A 31 -6.71 -14.11 -0.14
CA THR A 31 -6.27 -15.22 -1.01
C THR A 31 -5.63 -16.32 -0.15
N PHE A 32 -5.30 -17.52 -0.65
CA PHE A 32 -4.50 -18.51 0.09
C PHE A 32 -3.36 -19.08 -0.76
N GLY A 33 -2.22 -19.42 -0.14
CA GLY A 33 -1.08 -20.10 -0.78
C GLY A 33 0.19 -19.27 -0.97
N ASN A 34 1.31 -19.95 -1.27
CA ASN A 34 2.67 -19.37 -1.40
C ASN A 34 2.96 -18.70 -2.75
N ALA A 35 2.05 -18.79 -3.73
CA ALA A 35 2.25 -18.30 -5.10
C ALA A 35 1.49 -17.00 -5.40
N LYS A 36 1.08 -16.25 -4.37
CA LYS A 36 0.17 -15.12 -4.54
C LYS A 36 0.87 -13.91 -5.15
N SER A 37 0.29 -13.39 -6.22
CA SER A 37 0.48 -12.02 -6.72
C SER A 37 -0.37 -10.97 -5.97
N ALA A 38 -1.23 -11.41 -5.04
CA ALA A 38 -2.28 -10.61 -4.41
C ALA A 38 -2.56 -11.04 -2.96
N ASP A 39 -2.70 -10.11 -2.02
CA ASP A 39 -3.07 -10.41 -0.63
C ASP A 39 -4.59 -10.52 -0.46
N VAL A 40 -5.33 -9.57 -1.04
CA VAL A 40 -6.79 -9.51 -1.06
C VAL A 40 -7.27 -9.32 -2.49
N VAL A 41 -8.37 -9.99 -2.84
CA VAL A 41 -9.10 -9.74 -4.08
C VAL A 41 -10.50 -9.28 -3.72
N ALA A 42 -10.98 -8.23 -4.39
CA ALA A 42 -12.34 -7.73 -4.24
C ALA A 42 -13.02 -7.55 -5.59
N TYR A 43 -14.35 -7.65 -5.64
CA TYR A 43 -15.12 -7.38 -6.85
C TYR A 43 -16.47 -6.73 -6.54
N GLY A 44 -16.85 -5.80 -7.41
CA GLY A 44 -18.12 -5.07 -7.37
C GLY A 44 -19.26 -5.84 -8.02
N ARG A 45 -20.43 -5.18 -8.12
CA ARG A 45 -21.65 -5.78 -8.69
C ARG A 45 -21.52 -6.12 -10.18
N ASN A 46 -20.67 -5.39 -10.89
CA ASN A 46 -20.37 -5.58 -12.31
C ASN A 46 -19.35 -6.72 -12.57
N ARG A 47 -18.90 -7.46 -11.54
CA ARG A 47 -17.85 -8.49 -11.59
C ARG A 47 -16.46 -7.98 -11.98
N ARG A 48 -16.24 -6.66 -12.01
CA ARG A 48 -14.89 -6.10 -12.11
C ARG A 48 -14.14 -6.43 -10.83
N ALA A 49 -13.05 -7.19 -10.98
CA ALA A 49 -12.18 -7.57 -9.89
C ALA A 49 -11.05 -6.56 -9.74
N THR A 50 -10.57 -6.42 -8.51
CA THR A 50 -9.37 -5.66 -8.18
C THR A 50 -8.45 -6.47 -7.29
N VAL A 51 -7.15 -6.31 -7.52
CA VAL A 51 -6.06 -6.92 -6.77
C VAL A 51 -5.48 -5.91 -5.79
N ILE A 52 -5.38 -6.31 -4.52
CA ILE A 52 -4.97 -5.45 -3.42
C ILE A 52 -3.78 -6.08 -2.70
N GLU A 53 -2.69 -5.31 -2.54
CA GLU A 53 -1.60 -5.63 -1.63
C GLU A 53 -1.83 -4.93 -0.28
N VAL A 54 -1.58 -5.64 0.82
CA VAL A 54 -1.74 -5.14 2.18
C VAL A 54 -0.39 -5.03 2.87
N LYS A 55 -0.14 -3.89 3.55
CA LYS A 55 1.02 -3.73 4.43
C LYS A 55 0.57 -3.30 5.82
N THR A 56 0.83 -4.15 6.80
CA THR A 56 0.48 -3.88 8.20
C THR A 56 1.67 -3.44 9.00
N SER A 57 1.50 -2.41 9.83
CA SER A 57 2.55 -1.92 10.73
C SER A 57 2.00 -1.63 12.13
N GLN A 58 2.85 -1.84 13.14
CA GLN A 58 2.64 -1.35 14.50
C GLN A 58 3.56 -0.15 14.82
N GLN A 59 4.11 0.48 13.78
CA GLN A 59 5.05 1.60 13.85
C GLN A 59 4.53 2.79 13.01
N LYS A 60 5.30 3.88 12.96
CA LYS A 60 4.99 5.09 12.17
C LYS A 60 5.51 5.03 10.73
N ASN A 61 5.78 3.82 10.23
CA ASN A 61 6.28 3.56 8.90
C ASN A 61 5.82 2.19 8.40
N PHE A 62 5.77 2.02 7.09
CA PHE A 62 5.40 0.77 6.42
C PHE A 62 6.54 0.36 5.49
N VAL A 63 7.07 -0.85 5.67
CA VAL A 63 8.05 -1.42 4.73
C VAL A 63 7.29 -1.92 3.50
N THR A 64 7.63 -1.43 2.32
CA THR A 64 6.83 -1.65 1.11
C THR A 64 7.44 -2.74 0.21
N GLY A 65 8.77 -2.75 0.05
CA GLY A 65 9.44 -3.58 -0.93
C GLY A 65 9.12 -3.15 -2.37
N PHE A 66 8.67 -1.90 -2.58
CA PHE A 66 8.05 -1.47 -3.83
C PHE A 66 8.98 -1.66 -5.03
N TYR A 67 10.13 -0.97 -5.04
CA TYR A 67 11.08 -1.07 -6.15
C TYR A 67 11.82 -2.40 -6.20
N ASN A 68 11.78 -3.22 -5.14
CA ASN A 68 12.27 -4.59 -5.19
C ASN A 68 11.37 -5.49 -6.06
N LYS A 69 10.07 -5.16 -6.17
CA LYS A 69 9.08 -5.87 -6.97
C LYS A 69 8.87 -5.25 -8.35
N TYR A 70 8.84 -3.92 -8.44
CA TYR A 70 8.45 -3.17 -9.64
C TYR A 70 9.62 -2.33 -10.17
N ARG A 71 10.50 -2.99 -10.92
CA ARG A 71 11.64 -2.38 -11.62
C ARG A 71 11.20 -1.59 -12.85
N LEU A 72 10.20 -2.07 -13.58
CA LEU A 72 9.63 -1.41 -14.76
C LEU A 72 8.18 -1.03 -14.49
N PRO A 73 7.69 0.10 -15.06
CA PRO A 73 6.33 0.56 -14.81
C PRO A 73 5.25 -0.36 -15.42
N GLU A 74 5.60 -1.16 -16.44
CA GLU A 74 4.67 -2.09 -17.10
C GLU A 74 4.60 -3.46 -16.42
N GLN A 75 5.36 -3.70 -15.35
CA GLN A 75 5.26 -4.96 -14.61
C GLN A 75 3.87 -5.11 -14.00
N GLU A 76 3.35 -6.34 -13.99
CA GLU A 76 2.09 -6.64 -13.30
C GLU A 76 2.16 -6.21 -11.84
N HIS A 77 1.19 -5.42 -11.43
CA HIS A 77 1.12 -4.81 -10.11
C HIS A 77 -0.31 -4.87 -9.57
N PRO A 78 -0.51 -4.82 -8.24
CA PRO A 78 -1.86 -4.67 -7.68
C PRO A 78 -2.47 -3.35 -8.16
N ASP A 79 -3.80 -3.27 -8.25
CA ASP A 79 -4.46 -2.00 -8.52
C ASP A 79 -4.32 -1.04 -7.33
N PHE A 80 -4.44 -1.60 -6.12
CA PHE A 80 -4.43 -0.84 -4.88
C PHE A 80 -3.49 -1.41 -3.82
N TRP A 81 -3.06 -0.52 -2.95
CA TRP A 81 -2.34 -0.81 -1.73
C TRP A 81 -3.16 -0.32 -0.55
N VAL A 82 -3.30 -1.16 0.47
CA VAL A 82 -3.90 -0.75 1.74
C VAL A 82 -2.86 -0.88 2.85
N MET A 83 -2.46 0.27 3.39
CA MET A 83 -1.56 0.34 4.55
C MET A 83 -2.43 0.31 5.81
N VAL A 84 -2.15 -0.62 6.72
CA VAL A 84 -2.92 -0.81 7.96
C VAL A 84 -2.04 -0.52 9.16
N GLN A 85 -2.29 0.58 9.86
CA GLN A 85 -1.63 0.85 11.14
C GLN A 85 -2.44 0.22 12.26
N MET A 86 -1.85 -0.71 13.00
CA MET A 86 -2.43 -1.33 14.18
C MET A 86 -1.66 -0.91 15.42
N THR A 87 -2.25 -0.03 16.24
CA THR A 87 -1.63 0.52 17.44
C THR A 87 -2.47 0.23 18.68
N ARG A 88 -1.94 0.64 19.83
CA ARG A 88 -2.73 0.80 21.04
C ARG A 88 -2.69 2.27 21.45
N ASP A 89 -3.81 2.80 21.88
CA ASP A 89 -3.85 4.14 22.45
C ASP A 89 -3.32 4.17 23.90
N SER A 90 -3.45 5.31 24.57
CA SER A 90 -3.02 5.49 25.97
C SER A 90 -3.78 4.62 26.95
N ASP A 91 -5.03 4.25 26.62
CA ASP A 91 -5.91 3.46 27.46
C ASP A 91 -5.69 1.94 27.24
N GLY A 92 -4.85 1.60 26.26
CA GLY A 92 -4.48 0.24 25.91
C GLY A 92 -5.43 -0.41 24.91
N GLU A 93 -6.40 0.34 24.41
CA GLU A 93 -7.38 -0.10 23.42
C GLU A 93 -6.74 -0.21 22.04
N HIS A 94 -7.20 -1.20 21.27
CA HIS A 94 -6.69 -1.43 19.92
C HIS A 94 -7.27 -0.40 18.95
N THR A 95 -6.37 0.30 18.26
CA THR A 95 -6.73 1.28 17.23
C THR A 95 -6.20 0.87 15.87
N GLU A 96 -7.01 1.08 14.84
CA GLU A 96 -6.68 0.73 13.46
C GLU A 96 -6.89 1.95 12.57
N ARG A 97 -5.92 2.22 11.68
CA ARG A 97 -6.03 3.23 10.63
C ARG A 97 -5.72 2.61 9.29
N PHE A 98 -6.42 3.05 8.26
CA PHE A 98 -6.34 2.48 6.92
C PHE A 98 -6.01 3.58 5.92
N PHE A 99 -4.98 3.37 5.10
CA PHE A 99 -4.56 4.31 4.06
C PHE A 99 -4.64 3.62 2.71
N VAL A 100 -5.44 4.18 1.80
CA VAL A 100 -5.84 3.52 0.55
C VAL A 100 -5.23 4.25 -0.65
N LEU A 101 -4.34 3.55 -1.35
CA LEU A 101 -3.54 4.11 -2.45
C LEU A 101 -3.73 3.30 -3.72
N ALA A 102 -3.89 3.95 -4.86
CA ALA A 102 -3.61 3.33 -6.15
C ALA A 102 -2.10 3.05 -6.29
N HIS A 103 -1.72 2.07 -7.12
CA HIS A 103 -0.32 1.71 -7.34
C HIS A 103 0.58 2.93 -7.66
N MET A 104 0.12 3.81 -8.55
CA MET A 104 0.88 4.99 -8.96
C MET A 104 1.03 6.05 -7.86
N GLU A 105 0.08 6.13 -6.92
CA GLU A 105 0.21 7.01 -5.76
C GLU A 105 1.33 6.51 -4.84
N LEU A 106 1.37 5.20 -4.57
CA LEU A 106 2.45 4.62 -3.78
C LEU A 106 3.81 4.75 -4.48
N ALA A 107 3.86 4.53 -5.79
CA ALA A 107 5.08 4.72 -6.59
C ALA A 107 5.63 6.14 -6.40
N SER A 108 4.76 7.14 -6.51
CA SER A 108 5.11 8.56 -6.36
C SER A 108 5.60 8.90 -4.95
N ILE A 109 4.94 8.37 -3.92
CA ILE A 109 5.36 8.58 -2.52
C ILE A 109 6.72 7.94 -2.26
N GLN A 110 6.91 6.69 -2.70
CA GLN A 110 8.17 5.97 -2.51
C GLN A 110 9.32 6.62 -3.29
N ALA A 111 9.05 7.11 -4.50
CA ALA A 111 9.96 7.87 -5.33
C ALA A 111 10.44 9.16 -4.63
N GLU A 112 9.52 9.94 -4.08
CA GLU A 112 9.85 11.20 -3.40
C GLU A 112 10.66 10.95 -2.12
N ARG A 113 10.36 9.90 -1.37
CA ARG A 113 11.17 9.53 -0.18
C ARG A 113 12.61 9.20 -0.54
N ASN A 114 12.81 8.39 -1.58
CA ASN A 114 14.14 8.07 -2.07
C ASN A 114 14.85 9.31 -2.59
N ARG A 115 14.15 10.15 -3.36
CA ARG A 115 14.66 11.42 -3.86
C ARG A 115 15.12 12.34 -2.72
N ALA A 116 14.29 12.55 -1.71
CA ALA A 116 14.62 13.36 -0.54
C ALA A 116 15.82 12.81 0.23
N TYR A 117 15.93 11.48 0.35
CA TYR A 117 17.08 10.81 0.95
C TYR A 117 18.39 11.12 0.18
N HIS A 118 18.37 11.00 -1.15
CA HIS A 118 19.54 11.23 -2.00
C HIS A 118 19.91 12.71 -2.13
N ILE A 119 18.94 13.63 -2.12
CA ILE A 119 19.20 15.08 -2.04
C ILE A 119 19.98 15.41 -0.77
N LYS A 120 19.55 14.89 0.39
CA LYS A 120 20.23 15.14 1.67
C LYS A 120 21.67 14.61 1.70
N ARG A 121 21.96 13.57 0.93
CA ARG A 121 23.30 12.99 0.78
C ARG A 121 24.17 13.72 -0.25
N GLY A 122 23.57 14.57 -1.08
CA GLY A 122 24.25 15.23 -2.20
C GLY A 122 24.43 14.35 -3.44
N ASP A 123 23.71 13.22 -3.52
CA ASP A 123 23.82 12.28 -4.63
C ASP A 123 23.10 12.80 -5.90
N ILE A 124 22.08 13.65 -5.73
CA ILE A 124 21.28 14.27 -6.81
C ILE A 124 20.90 15.72 -6.46
N LYS A 125 20.48 16.51 -7.46
CA LYS A 125 20.04 17.90 -7.24
C LYS A 125 18.53 18.01 -6.96
N PRO A 126 18.07 18.98 -6.15
CA PRO A 126 16.64 19.23 -5.92
C PRO A 126 15.82 19.61 -7.16
N SER A 127 16.46 20.02 -8.25
CA SER A 127 15.79 20.35 -9.52
C SER A 127 15.84 19.21 -10.54
N GLU A 128 16.46 18.08 -10.19
CA GLU A 128 16.62 16.96 -11.10
C GLU A 128 15.28 16.26 -11.30
N ALA A 129 14.86 16.16 -12.57
CA ALA A 129 13.74 15.33 -12.99
C ALA A 129 14.25 13.89 -13.18
N LEU A 130 13.55 12.94 -12.59
CA LEU A 130 13.96 11.54 -12.55
C LEU A 130 12.96 10.68 -13.33
N SER A 131 13.49 9.76 -14.14
CA SER A 131 12.68 8.70 -14.76
C SER A 131 12.37 7.59 -13.76
N TRP A 132 11.49 6.66 -14.14
CA TRP A 132 11.21 5.47 -13.33
C TRP A 132 12.48 4.64 -13.07
N GLU A 133 13.28 4.41 -14.11
CA GLU A 133 14.54 3.66 -14.01
C GLU A 133 15.48 4.33 -13.02
N ARG A 134 15.56 5.66 -13.07
CA ARG A 134 16.40 6.41 -12.14
C ARG A 134 15.89 6.31 -10.70
N HIS A 135 14.57 6.32 -10.49
CA HIS A 135 14.01 6.05 -9.17
C HIS A 135 14.32 4.64 -8.66
N TYR A 136 14.24 3.63 -9.52
CA TYR A 136 14.61 2.25 -9.20
C TYR A 136 16.11 2.10 -8.87
N GLU A 137 17.00 2.77 -9.60
CA GLU A 137 18.44 2.77 -9.30
C GLU A 137 18.73 3.37 -7.92
N LEU A 138 18.13 4.52 -7.64
CA LEU A 138 18.28 5.19 -6.35
C LEU A 138 17.74 4.32 -5.21
N SER A 139 16.63 3.61 -5.42
CA SER A 139 16.05 2.76 -4.38
C SER A 139 16.98 1.62 -3.94
N GLN A 140 17.93 1.17 -4.78
CA GLN A 140 18.88 0.10 -4.43
C GLN A 140 19.76 0.48 -3.23
N ASN A 141 20.01 1.79 -3.04
CA ASN A 141 20.75 2.33 -1.91
C ASN A 141 19.92 3.36 -1.12
N GLY A 142 18.60 3.30 -1.27
CA GLY A 142 17.64 4.24 -0.71
C GLY A 142 16.92 3.71 0.54
N VAL A 143 15.73 4.24 0.79
CA VAL A 143 14.84 3.83 1.88
C VAL A 143 13.68 2.98 1.35
N ASP A 144 13.50 1.79 1.91
CA ASP A 144 12.42 0.86 1.52
C ASP A 144 11.24 0.90 2.51
N ASN A 145 10.76 2.09 2.79
CA ASN A 145 9.54 2.29 3.58
C ASN A 145 8.87 3.59 3.19
N VAL A 146 7.60 3.72 3.54
CA VAL A 146 6.85 4.98 3.58
C VAL A 146 6.57 5.39 5.03
N LEU A 147 6.61 6.69 5.37
CA LEU A 147 6.20 7.17 6.68
C LEU A 147 4.69 7.32 6.73
N LEU A 148 4.15 7.28 7.94
CA LEU A 148 2.76 7.59 8.23
C LEU A 148 2.37 8.96 7.66
N THR A 149 3.20 9.98 7.85
CA THR A 149 2.98 11.35 7.36
C THR A 149 2.86 11.43 5.85
N ASP A 150 3.43 10.49 5.11
CA ASP A 150 3.36 10.52 3.64
C ASP A 150 2.04 9.95 3.12
N VAL A 151 1.31 9.20 3.94
CA VAL A 151 0.07 8.52 3.57
C VAL A 151 -1.16 9.07 4.31
N GLU A 152 -1.00 9.99 5.26
CA GLU A 152 -2.10 10.60 6.01
C GLU A 152 -3.16 11.25 5.12
N ALA A 153 -2.75 11.85 4.00
CA ALA A 153 -3.67 12.47 3.05
C ALA A 153 -4.65 11.47 2.39
N VAL A 154 -4.33 10.18 2.41
CA VAL A 154 -5.12 9.10 1.80
C VAL A 154 -5.72 8.15 2.83
N GLU A 155 -5.84 8.60 4.07
CA GLU A 155 -6.56 7.89 5.13
C GLU A 155 -8.05 7.75 4.79
N ASP A 156 -8.59 6.55 5.02
CA ASP A 156 -10.00 6.18 4.84
C ASP A 156 -10.57 6.41 3.42
N GLN A 157 -9.72 6.56 2.40
CA GLN A 157 -10.14 6.78 1.01
C GLN A 157 -10.60 5.50 0.28
N TRP A 158 -11.46 4.71 0.91
CA TRP A 158 -11.99 3.46 0.35
C TRP A 158 -12.83 3.65 -0.91
N ASP A 159 -13.41 4.83 -1.08
CA ASP A 159 -14.22 5.17 -2.26
C ASP A 159 -13.44 5.01 -3.57
N LYS A 160 -12.11 5.07 -3.55
CA LYS A 160 -11.27 4.71 -4.71
C LYS A 160 -11.53 3.28 -5.19
N ILE A 161 -11.51 2.33 -4.26
CA ILE A 161 -11.70 0.90 -4.55
C ILE A 161 -13.17 0.64 -4.92
N VAL A 162 -14.11 1.22 -4.16
CA VAL A 162 -15.55 1.08 -4.45
C VAL A 162 -15.87 1.61 -5.85
N THR A 163 -15.43 2.82 -6.17
CA THR A 163 -15.65 3.43 -7.48
C THR A 163 -15.01 2.61 -8.59
N PHE A 164 -13.76 2.15 -8.42
CA PHE A 164 -13.10 1.29 -9.40
C PHE A 164 -13.92 0.01 -9.66
N CYS A 165 -14.41 -0.62 -8.60
CA CYS A 165 -15.21 -1.83 -8.69
C CYS A 165 -16.61 -1.60 -9.25
N ASP A 166 -17.21 -0.41 -9.09
CA ASP A 166 -18.60 -0.15 -9.53
C ASP A 166 -18.71 0.63 -10.85
N GLN A 167 -17.61 1.19 -11.37
CA GLN A 167 -17.60 1.83 -12.68
C GLN A 167 -18.07 0.85 -13.77
N ARG A 168 -19.12 1.24 -14.49
CA ARG A 168 -19.51 0.58 -15.74
C ARG A 168 -18.60 1.11 -16.83
N ASP A 169 -17.92 0.22 -17.54
CA ASP A 169 -17.40 0.59 -18.85
C ASP A 169 -18.61 0.98 -19.70
N ILE A 170 -18.68 2.27 -20.06
CA ILE A 170 -19.66 2.75 -21.03
C ILE A 170 -19.13 2.25 -22.38
N CYS A 171 -19.61 1.08 -22.81
CA CYS A 171 -19.50 0.63 -24.20
C CYS A 171 -20.28 1.57 -25.13
#